data_AF-A0A0D2ZWN3-F1
#
_entry.id   AF-A0A0D2ZWN3-F1
#
_cell.length_a   1.000
_cell.length_b   1.000
_cell.length_c   1.000
_cell.angle_alpha   90.00
_cell.angle_beta   90.00
_cell.angle_gamma   90.00
#
_symmetry.space_group_name_H-M   'P 1'
#
loop_
_entity.id
_entity.type
_entity.pdbx_description
1 polymer ?
#
loop_
_entity_poly.entity_id
_entity_poly.type
_entity_poly.pdbx_seq_one_letter_code
_entity_poly.pdbx_strand_id
1 'polypeptide(L)'
;MILGISLSENREDYEKFWDNFGKHLKLGCIEDRENHKRLAPLLRFFSSQSENDMISLDEYVENMKAEQKAIYYIASDSVTSAKNAPFLEKLMEKELEVLYLVEPIDEVAIQSLKSYKDKDFIDISKEDLDLGK
;
A
#
# COMPACT_ATOMS: atom_id res chain seq x y z
N MET A 1 -12.57 -19.10 -2.52
CA MET A 1 -12.81 -17.76 -1.90
C MET A 1 -11.74 -16.81 -2.43
N ILE A 2 -12.09 -15.55 -2.75
CA ILE A 2 -11.17 -14.56 -3.37
C ILE A 2 -9.86 -14.39 -2.58
N LEU A 3 -9.93 -14.43 -1.25
CA LEU A 3 -8.73 -14.40 -0.40
C LEU A 3 -7.75 -15.54 -0.69
N GLY A 4 -8.23 -16.74 -1.05
CA GLY A 4 -7.36 -17.85 -1.42
C GLY A 4 -6.66 -17.65 -2.77
N ILE A 5 -7.29 -16.90 -3.70
CA ILE A 5 -6.66 -16.52 -4.98
C ILE A 5 -5.65 -15.39 -4.73
N SER A 6 -5.99 -14.44 -3.84
CA SER A 6 -5.10 -13.35 -3.40
C SER A 6 -3.79 -13.85 -2.79
N LEU A 7 -3.84 -14.97 -2.06
CA LEU A 7 -2.70 -15.58 -1.37
C LEU A 7 -2.03 -16.70 -2.19
N SER A 8 -2.46 -16.90 -3.43
CA SER A 8 -1.92 -17.94 -4.30
C SER A 8 -0.57 -17.52 -4.88
N GLU A 9 0.35 -18.47 -4.99
CA GLU A 9 1.62 -18.30 -5.73
C GLU A 9 1.39 -17.98 -7.22
N ASN A 10 0.26 -18.43 -7.78
CA ASN A 10 -0.16 -18.02 -9.11
C ASN A 10 -0.86 -16.66 -9.05
N ARG A 11 -0.11 -15.58 -9.32
CA ARG A 11 -0.58 -14.19 -9.27
C ARG A 11 -1.53 -13.83 -10.41
N GLU A 12 -1.46 -14.51 -11.56
CA GLU A 12 -2.17 -14.13 -12.79
C GLU A 12 -3.70 -14.08 -12.61
N ASP A 13 -4.26 -15.03 -11.87
CA ASP A 13 -5.71 -15.07 -11.60
C ASP A 13 -6.14 -13.89 -10.71
N TYR A 14 -5.30 -13.48 -9.77
CA TYR A 14 -5.60 -12.35 -8.91
C TYR A 14 -5.39 -11.02 -9.63
N GLU A 15 -4.39 -10.90 -10.49
CA GLU A 15 -4.18 -9.74 -11.35
C GLU A 15 -5.40 -9.48 -12.24
N LYS A 16 -5.92 -10.52 -12.91
CA LYS A 16 -7.18 -10.41 -13.67
C LYS A 16 -8.34 -9.96 -12.80
N PHE A 17 -8.48 -10.49 -11.59
CA PHE A 17 -9.50 -10.04 -10.66
C PHE A 17 -9.30 -8.57 -10.26
N TRP A 18 -8.06 -8.17 -9.97
CA TRP A 18 -7.70 -6.82 -9.57
C TRP A 18 -7.98 -5.79 -10.68
N ASP A 19 -7.64 -6.10 -11.93
CA ASP A 19 -7.91 -5.24 -13.09
C ASP A 19 -9.39 -4.92 -13.26
N ASN A 20 -10.26 -5.87 -12.92
CA ASN A 20 -11.70 -5.71 -13.05
C ASN A 20 -12.37 -5.12 -11.79
N PHE A 21 -11.85 -5.44 -10.59
CA PHE A 21 -12.54 -5.20 -9.33
C PHE A 21 -11.76 -4.41 -8.28
N GLY A 22 -10.47 -4.12 -8.50
CA GLY A 22 -9.60 -3.44 -7.54
C GLY A 22 -10.14 -2.07 -7.10
N LYS A 23 -10.66 -1.28 -8.04
CA LYS A 23 -11.32 0.00 -7.71
C LYS A 23 -12.55 -0.17 -6.82
N HIS A 24 -13.33 -1.24 -7.01
CA HIS A 24 -14.49 -1.53 -6.18
C HIS A 24 -14.08 -1.96 -4.76
N LEU A 25 -12.96 -2.67 -4.62
CA LEU A 25 -12.39 -2.99 -3.30
C LEU A 25 -11.95 -1.72 -2.55
N LYS A 26 -11.31 -0.79 -3.26
CA LYS A 26 -10.92 0.52 -2.70
C LYS A 26 -12.15 1.33 -2.26
N LEU A 27 -13.20 1.37 -3.08
CA LEU A 27 -14.50 1.96 -2.69
C LEU A 27 -15.08 1.28 -1.44
N GLY A 28 -15.04 -0.05 -1.39
CA GLY A 28 -15.47 -0.80 -0.21
C GLY A 28 -14.70 -0.41 1.05
N CYS A 29 -13.40 -0.14 0.96
CA CYS A 29 -12.60 0.36 2.10
C CYS A 29 -12.98 1.79 2.52
N ILE A 30 -13.62 2.57 1.65
CA ILE A 30 -14.08 3.93 1.98
C ILE A 30 -15.46 3.86 2.67
N GLU A 31 -16.36 3.03 2.15
CA GLU A 31 -17.77 3.00 2.54
C GLU A 31 -18.09 1.97 3.63
N ASP A 32 -17.38 0.84 3.69
CA ASP A 32 -17.68 -0.31 4.55
C ASP A 32 -16.60 -0.56 5.60
N ARG A 33 -16.63 0.28 6.64
CA ARG A 33 -15.67 0.22 7.76
C ARG A 33 -15.70 -1.08 8.55
N GLU A 34 -16.86 -1.72 8.62
CA GLU A 34 -17.04 -2.96 9.38
C GLU A 34 -16.30 -4.13 8.72
N ASN A 35 -16.14 -4.11 7.39
CA ASN A 35 -15.45 -5.15 6.63
C ASN A 35 -13.99 -4.83 6.28
N HIS A 36 -13.37 -3.78 6.83
CA HIS A 36 -11.96 -3.45 6.60
C HIS A 36 -11.01 -4.65 6.76
N LYS A 37 -11.22 -5.48 7.80
CA LYS A 37 -10.39 -6.68 8.05
C LYS A 37 -10.42 -7.70 6.91
N ARG A 38 -11.49 -7.70 6.11
CA ARG A 38 -11.67 -8.62 4.97
C ARG A 38 -11.27 -7.98 3.64
N LEU A 39 -11.39 -6.66 3.53
CA LEU A 39 -11.10 -5.91 2.31
C LEU A 39 -9.63 -5.51 2.19
N ALA A 40 -9.01 -5.04 3.27
CA ALA A 40 -7.63 -4.56 3.24
C ALA A 40 -6.61 -5.59 2.70
N PRO A 41 -6.68 -6.90 3.05
CA PRO A 41 -5.75 -7.91 2.51
C PRO A 41 -5.87 -8.10 0.98
N LEU A 42 -6.97 -7.65 0.38
CA LEU A 42 -7.23 -7.75 -1.05
C LEU A 42 -6.64 -6.57 -1.83
N LEU A 43 -6.20 -5.51 -1.15
CA LEU A 43 -5.63 -4.34 -1.82
C LEU A 43 -4.26 -4.66 -2.44
N ARG A 44 -3.95 -3.96 -3.52
CA ARG A 44 -2.68 -4.03 -4.24
C ARG A 44 -2.18 -2.63 -4.56
N PHE A 45 -0.87 -2.44 -4.43
CA PHE A 45 -0.18 -1.18 -4.66
C PHE A 45 1.19 -1.44 -5.27
N PHE A 46 1.70 -0.51 -6.08
CA PHE A 46 3.13 -0.50 -6.38
C PHE A 46 3.91 -0.07 -5.13
N SER A 47 5.22 -0.35 -5.11
CA SER A 47 6.09 0.10 -4.03
C SER A 47 7.48 0.47 -4.52
N SER A 48 8.27 1.08 -3.65
CA SER A 48 9.68 1.38 -3.91
C SER A 48 10.58 0.16 -4.07
N GLN A 49 10.09 -1.04 -3.74
CA GLN A 49 10.78 -2.31 -3.99
C GLN A 49 10.13 -3.12 -5.10
N SER A 50 8.93 -2.74 -5.56
CA SER A 50 8.18 -3.40 -6.62
C SER A 50 7.46 -2.38 -7.51
N GLU A 51 8.20 -1.87 -8.50
CA GLU A 51 7.71 -0.79 -9.38
C GLU A 51 6.90 -1.31 -10.58
N ASN A 52 7.12 -2.55 -10.99
CA ASN A 52 6.49 -3.16 -12.16
C ASN A 52 5.29 -4.05 -11.79
N ASP A 53 5.31 -4.60 -10.58
CA ASP A 53 4.31 -5.52 -10.07
C ASP A 53 3.72 -4.95 -8.78
N MET A 54 2.40 -5.09 -8.61
CA MET A 54 1.78 -4.63 -7.37
C MET A 54 1.89 -5.68 -6.26
N ILE A 55 2.15 -5.21 -5.04
CA ILE A 55 2.21 -6.02 -3.82
C ILE A 55 0.97 -5.81 -2.96
N SER A 56 0.67 -6.81 -2.13
CA SER A 56 -0.31 -6.75 -1.06
C SER A 56 0.24 -6.02 0.18
N LEU A 57 -0.66 -5.63 1.07
CA LEU A 57 -0.28 -5.12 2.38
C LEU A 57 0.37 -6.20 3.27
N ASP A 58 0.11 -7.49 3.01
CA ASP A 58 0.77 -8.60 3.71
C ASP A 58 2.23 -8.72 3.29
N GLU A 59 2.51 -8.69 1.99
CA GLU A 59 3.88 -8.67 1.45
C GLU A 59 4.66 -7.46 2.00
N TYR A 60 4.05 -6.27 2.04
CA TYR A 60 4.70 -5.10 2.66
C TYR A 60 5.06 -5.36 4.13
N VAL A 61 4.12 -5.89 4.91
CA VAL A 61 4.34 -6.16 6.35
C VAL A 61 5.44 -7.21 6.58
N GLU A 62 5.54 -8.20 5.70
CA GLU A 62 6.60 -9.22 5.73
C GLU A 62 7.98 -8.63 5.40
N ASN A 63 8.04 -7.62 4.54
CA ASN A 63 9.27 -6.89 4.19
C ASN A 63 9.67 -5.81 5.20
N MET A 64 8.82 -5.49 6.19
CA MET A 64 9.11 -4.46 7.18
C MET A 64 10.35 -4.79 8.00
N LYS A 65 11.15 -3.76 8.29
CA LYS A 65 12.23 -3.87 9.27
C LYS A 65 11.66 -4.14 10.67
N ALA A 66 12.43 -4.87 11.51
CA ALA A 66 11.99 -5.26 12.85
C ALA A 66 11.55 -4.06 13.74
N GLU A 67 12.20 -2.90 13.59
CA GLU A 67 11.90 -1.70 14.37
C GLU A 67 10.85 -0.78 13.70
N GLN A 68 10.40 -1.11 12.49
CA GLN A 68 9.45 -0.31 11.73
C GLN A 68 8.04 -0.43 12.33
N LYS A 69 7.44 0.73 12.63
CA LYS A 69 6.13 0.81 13.30
C LYS A 69 4.97 1.23 12.39
N ALA A 70 5.27 1.69 11.17
CA ALA A 70 4.29 2.26 10.25
C ALA A 70 4.48 1.72 8.84
N ILE A 71 3.39 1.76 8.06
CA ILE A 71 3.41 1.55 6.62
C ILE A 71 3.54 2.92 5.96
N TYR A 72 4.63 3.13 5.23
CA TYR A 72 4.89 4.40 4.56
C TYR A 72 4.27 4.42 3.18
N TYR A 73 3.69 5.54 2.79
CA TYR A 73 3.14 5.72 1.46
C TYR A 73 3.40 7.13 0.92
N ILE A 74 3.30 7.27 -0.41
CA ILE A 74 3.23 8.56 -1.10
C ILE A 74 2.11 8.54 -2.14
N ALA A 75 1.31 9.60 -2.17
CA ALA A 75 0.36 9.84 -3.25
C ALA A 75 1.04 10.60 -4.40
N SER A 76 0.82 10.15 -5.64
CA SER A 76 1.44 10.72 -6.83
C SER A 76 0.60 10.40 -8.07
N ASP A 77 0.81 11.12 -9.18
CA ASP A 77 0.03 10.89 -10.41
C ASP A 77 0.47 9.63 -11.19
N SER A 78 1.62 9.05 -10.86
CA SER A 78 2.19 7.87 -11.52
C SER A 78 3.31 7.23 -10.70
N VAL A 79 3.66 5.98 -11.03
CA VAL A 79 4.83 5.29 -10.45
C VAL A 79 6.11 6.07 -10.71
N THR A 80 6.27 6.61 -11.93
CA THR A 80 7.44 7.40 -12.32
C THR A 80 7.59 8.66 -11.46
N SER A 81 6.50 9.37 -11.18
CA SER A 81 6.55 10.56 -10.34
C SER A 81 6.73 10.23 -8.86
N ALA A 82 6.18 9.12 -8.37
CA ALA A 82 6.43 8.63 -7.00
C ALA A 82 7.91 8.27 -6.78
N LYS A 83 8.52 7.57 -7.75
CA LYS A 83 9.94 7.18 -7.73
C LYS A 83 10.91 8.37 -7.68
N ASN A 84 10.55 9.47 -8.33
CA ASN A 84 11.39 10.67 -8.39
C ASN A 84 11.06 11.68 -7.28
N ALA A 85 10.23 11.32 -6.31
CA ALA A 85 9.84 12.22 -5.23
C ALA A 85 11.04 12.48 -4.28
N PRO A 86 11.36 13.74 -3.95
CA PRO A 86 12.49 14.07 -3.06
C PRO A 86 12.41 13.39 -1.69
N PHE A 87 11.19 13.17 -1.18
CA PHE A 87 10.95 12.55 0.12
C PHE A 87 11.36 11.07 0.15
N LEU A 88 11.38 10.40 -1.00
CA LEU A 88 11.64 8.97 -1.10
C LEU A 88 13.09 8.62 -0.77
N GLU A 89 14.06 9.46 -1.17
CA GLU A 89 15.50 9.19 -1.03
C GLU A 89 15.89 8.83 0.40
N LYS A 90 15.43 9.61 1.39
CA LYS A 90 15.72 9.40 2.82
C LYS A 90 15.18 8.07 3.33
N LEU A 91 14.04 7.61 2.82
CA LEU A 91 13.47 6.33 3.22
C LEU A 91 14.21 5.16 2.58
N MET A 92 14.64 5.32 1.32
CA MET A 92 15.46 4.33 0.63
C MET A 92 16.84 4.14 1.28
N GLU A 93 17.48 5.21 1.76
CA GLU A 93 18.72 5.12 2.55
C GLU A 93 18.54 4.32 3.85
N LYS A 94 17.35 4.40 4.45
CA LYS A 94 16.96 3.62 5.63
C LYS A 94 16.37 2.26 5.25
N GLU A 95 16.36 1.90 3.97
CA GLU A 95 15.73 0.71 3.36
C GLU A 95 14.29 0.48 3.88
N LEU A 96 13.54 1.58 4.03
CA LEU A 96 12.12 1.56 4.38
C LEU A 96 11.32 1.54 3.09
N GLU A 97 10.53 0.49 2.90
CA GLU A 97 9.64 0.37 1.73
C GLU A 97 8.55 1.44 1.76
N VAL A 98 8.19 1.99 0.59
CA VAL A 98 7.14 3.01 0.45
C VAL A 98 6.12 2.53 -0.57
N LEU A 99 4.84 2.50 -0.20
CA LEU A 99 3.74 2.25 -1.12
C LEU A 99 3.50 3.45 -2.02
N TYR A 100 3.28 3.20 -3.31
CA TYR A 100 2.94 4.22 -4.28
C TYR A 100 1.44 4.20 -4.54
N LEU A 101 0.76 5.25 -4.06
CA LEU A 101 -0.66 5.48 -4.28
C LEU A 101 -0.79 6.31 -5.56
N VAL A 102 -1.06 5.64 -6.67
CA VAL A 102 -1.01 6.24 -8.02
C VAL A 102 -2.39 6.43 -8.64
N GLU A 103 -3.45 6.05 -7.93
CA GLU A 103 -4.83 6.36 -8.30
C GLU A 103 -5.45 7.34 -7.28
N PRO A 104 -6.28 8.31 -7.72
CA PRO A 104 -6.90 9.28 -6.81
C PRO A 104 -7.72 8.67 -5.66
N ILE A 105 -8.25 7.47 -5.85
CA ILE A 105 -9.03 6.76 -4.84
C ILE A 105 -8.16 6.17 -3.72
N ASP A 106 -6.88 5.95 -3.97
CA ASP A 106 -5.95 5.24 -3.09
C ASP A 106 -5.79 5.97 -1.76
N GLU A 107 -5.54 7.28 -1.83
CA GLU A 107 -5.32 8.10 -0.65
C GLU A 107 -6.55 8.07 0.26
N VAL A 108 -7.75 8.19 -0.31
CA VAL A 108 -9.02 8.17 0.45
C VAL A 108 -9.26 6.78 1.06
N ALA A 109 -8.95 5.70 0.33
CA ALA A 109 -9.06 4.34 0.84
C ALA A 109 -8.11 4.09 2.00
N ILE A 110 -6.84 4.48 1.88
CA ILE A 110 -5.81 4.34 2.91
C ILE A 110 -6.16 5.19 4.16
N GLN A 111 -6.60 6.43 3.97
CA GLN A 111 -7.05 7.29 5.07
C GLN A 111 -8.28 6.71 5.80
N SER A 112 -9.20 6.06 5.08
CA SER A 112 -10.34 5.36 5.69
C SER A 112 -9.88 4.17 6.52
N LEU A 113 -8.94 3.35 6.00
CA LEU A 113 -8.39 2.19 6.71
C LEU A 113 -7.66 2.57 8.00
N LYS A 114 -6.94 3.71 8.02
CA LYS A 114 -6.09 4.23 9.11
C LYS A 114 -4.85 3.38 9.42
N SER A 115 -5.03 2.08 9.58
CA SER A 115 -3.97 1.13 9.91
C SER A 115 -4.22 -0.25 9.29
N TYR A 116 -3.16 -1.06 9.21
CA TYR A 116 -3.21 -2.45 8.81
C TYR A 116 -2.30 -3.28 9.72
N LYS A 117 -2.83 -4.37 10.32
CA LYS A 117 -2.11 -5.23 11.28
C LYS A 117 -1.37 -4.42 12.37
N ASP A 118 -2.08 -3.46 12.97
CA ASP A 118 -1.58 -2.55 14.02
C ASP A 118 -0.43 -1.64 13.57
N LYS A 119 -0.27 -1.40 12.26
CA LYS A 119 0.66 -0.45 11.67
C LYS A 119 -0.12 0.70 11.03
N ASP A 120 0.11 1.92 11.50
CA ASP A 120 -0.52 3.11 10.93
C ASP A 120 0.03 3.41 9.53
N PHE A 121 -0.82 3.95 8.66
CA PHE A 121 -0.38 4.48 7.36
C PHE A 121 0.14 5.90 7.53
N ILE A 122 1.36 6.15 7.07
CA ILE A 122 2.04 7.44 7.20
C ILE A 122 2.46 7.96 5.83
N ASP A 123 1.97 9.15 5.51
CA ASP A 123 2.35 9.90 4.30
C ASP A 123 3.75 10.48 4.46
N ILE A 124 4.64 10.13 3.54
CA ILE A 124 6.05 10.55 3.60
C ILE A 124 6.27 11.98 3.09
N SER A 125 5.26 12.58 2.44
CA SER A 125 5.33 13.95 1.94
C SER A 125 5.08 15.00 3.03
N LYS A 126 4.62 14.57 4.21
CA LYS A 126 4.38 15.46 5.34
C LYS A 126 5.68 16.00 5.93
N GLU A 127 5.71 17.32 6.16
CA GLU A 127 6.90 18.04 6.64
C GLU A 127 7.38 17.56 8.02
N ASP A 128 6.50 17.01 8.84
CA ASP A 128 6.75 16.53 10.20
C ASP A 128 7.03 15.02 10.30
N LEU A 129 7.40 14.37 9.19
CA LEU A 129 7.72 12.94 9.18
C LEU A 129 8.92 12.61 10.08
N ASP A 130 8.62 12.08 11.27
CA ASP A 130 9.60 11.49 12.18
C ASP A 130 9.79 10.00 11.84
N LEU A 131 10.94 9.68 11.25
CA LEU A 131 11.33 8.31 10.93
C LEU A 131 11.97 7.58 12.12
N GLY A 132 11.98 8.20 13.31
CA GLY A 132 12.80 7.74 14.44
C GLY A 132 14.30 7.86 14.12
N LYS A 133 15.12 7.72 15.17
CA LYS A 133 16.57 7.66 15.00
C LYS A 133 16.98 6.34 14.34
#